data_AF-A0A8H5NSS9-F1
#
_entry.id   AF-A0A8H5NSS9-F1
#
_cell.length_a   1.000
_cell.length_b   1.000
_cell.length_c   1.000
_cell.angle_alpha   90.00
_cell.angle_beta   90.00
_cell.angle_gamma   90.00
#
_symmetry.space_group_name_H-M   'P 1'
#
loop_
_entity.id
_entity.type
_entity.pdbx_description
1 polymer ?
#
loop_
_entity_poly.entity_id
_entity_poly.type
_entity_poly.pdbx_seq_one_letter_code
_entity_poly.pdbx_strand_id
1 'polypeptide(L)'
;MFSVEAYFDMLLGREYGSLAHFHFLKTLRLLQARINNPSDPTSISDATIMVVVILGLAAEMIGDRTAAENHAAGMARIVDLRGGLEMLRFDNPRLPAKVCRVDIGLALRFGCKPVLFEKNISWNPYLSSQGLVRRQKKHPDTSHDMVAFLKTLDPRLSNVWKDLEEFAKLSNIASQTGRKLQPNIFSEAMVSIHYRLLALSPEPAAENAFRLGMMTFAASIFFRWRDMKQRQAYLDESFRDALMNLEKASVQPPTTVLLWLLVIWRTNSVQSGTYQAIEEWFLEVVDSLGICSWPKLHKILKSVLWIDCLFDASSKRILEPILGKTARKEAGAGP
;
A
#
# COMPACT_ATOMS: atom_id res chain seq x y z
N MET A 1 6.52 13.35 20.77
CA MET A 1 6.95 11.93 20.75
C MET A 1 8.38 11.90 20.24
N PHE A 2 9.29 11.23 20.93
CA PHE A 2 10.70 11.15 20.52
C PHE A 2 10.85 10.68 19.06
N SER A 3 9.99 9.76 18.60
CA SER A 3 10.01 9.21 17.24
C SER A 3 9.75 10.25 16.15
N VAL A 4 9.00 11.31 16.46
CA VAL A 4 8.71 12.41 15.53
C VAL A 4 9.86 13.40 15.48
N GLU A 5 10.45 13.70 16.64
CA GLU A 5 11.61 14.58 16.75
C GLU A 5 12.85 13.95 16.12
N ALA A 6 13.13 12.68 16.43
CA ALA A 6 14.09 11.81 15.77
C ALA A 6 14.02 11.86 14.23
N TYR A 7 12.79 11.82 13.70
CA TYR A 7 12.57 11.89 12.27
C TYR A 7 12.89 13.25 11.67
N PHE A 8 12.45 14.33 12.32
CA PHE A 8 12.76 15.68 11.85
C PHE A 8 14.26 15.98 11.96
N ASP A 9 14.92 15.53 13.01
CA ASP A 9 16.38 15.65 13.15
C ASP A 9 17.09 14.93 12.01
N MET A 10 16.70 13.69 11.68
CA MET A 10 17.23 12.97 10.53
C MET A 10 16.98 13.70 9.20
N LEU A 11 15.74 14.14 8.94
CA LEU A 11 15.41 14.88 7.71
C LEU A 11 16.24 16.15 7.53
N LEU A 12 16.58 16.80 8.65
CA LEU A 12 17.27 18.09 8.68
C LEU A 12 18.79 17.92 8.85
N GLY A 13 19.30 16.69 8.84
CA GLY A 13 20.72 16.38 9.01
C GLY A 13 21.28 16.80 10.37
N ARG A 14 20.44 16.86 11.41
CA ARG A 14 20.82 17.25 12.77
C ARG A 14 21.18 16.03 13.60
N GLU A 15 22.07 16.23 14.58
CA GLU A 15 22.22 15.25 15.65
C GLU A 15 20.92 15.15 16.45
N TYR A 16 20.61 13.95 16.94
CA TYR A 16 19.42 13.70 17.76
C TYR A 16 19.38 14.64 18.96
N GLY A 17 18.26 15.34 19.14
CA GLY A 17 18.04 16.14 20.34
C GLY A 17 18.27 15.31 21.62
N SER A 18 19.01 15.86 22.58
CA SER A 18 19.36 15.19 23.85
C SER A 18 18.13 14.66 24.60
N LEU A 19 17.01 15.37 24.49
CA LEU A 19 15.72 14.98 25.08
C LEU A 19 15.06 13.80 24.36
N ALA A 20 15.11 13.76 23.03
CA ALA A 20 14.61 12.65 22.23
C ALA A 20 15.40 11.37 22.53
N HIS A 21 16.74 11.48 22.60
CA HIS A 21 17.60 10.38 22.98
C HIS A 21 17.33 9.88 24.42
N PHE A 22 17.18 10.80 25.38
CA PHE A 22 16.81 10.48 26.76
C PHE A 22 15.49 9.70 26.84
N HIS A 23 14.43 10.16 26.16
CA HIS A 23 13.14 9.48 26.17
C HIS A 23 13.16 8.14 25.44
N PHE A 24 13.95 8.00 24.37
CA PHE A 24 14.17 6.72 23.70
C PHE A 24 14.80 5.69 24.64
N LEU A 25 15.93 6.02 25.28
CA LEU A 25 16.59 5.14 26.23
C LEU A 25 15.71 4.79 27.43
N LYS A 26 14.98 5.78 27.97
CA LYS A 26 14.02 5.54 29.06
C LYS A 26 12.91 4.57 28.64
N THR A 27 12.41 4.71 27.42
CA THR A 27 11.38 3.82 26.84
C THR A 27 11.91 2.39 26.74
N LEU A 28 13.11 2.20 26.19
CA LEU A 28 13.75 0.88 26.08
C LEU A 28 13.95 0.22 27.45
N ARG A 29 14.47 0.97 28.43
CA ARG A 29 14.69 0.45 29.79
C ARG A 29 13.38 -0.02 30.44
N LEU A 30 12.33 0.78 30.33
CA LEU A 30 11.02 0.44 30.91
C LEU A 30 10.37 -0.74 30.18
N LEU A 31 10.50 -0.80 28.85
CA LEU A 31 10.02 -1.92 28.06
C LEU A 31 10.73 -3.21 28.47
N GLN A 32 12.06 -3.20 28.54
CA GLN A 32 12.87 -4.36 28.95
C GLN A 32 12.50 -4.84 30.36
N ALA A 33 12.39 -3.92 31.34
CA ALA A 33 11.98 -4.28 32.69
C ALA A 33 10.60 -4.96 32.73
N ARG A 34 9.68 -4.52 31.87
CA ARG A 34 8.33 -5.07 31.79
C ARG A 34 8.30 -6.45 31.11
N ILE A 35 8.96 -6.62 29.97
CA ILE A 35 8.95 -7.90 29.23
C ILE A 35 9.79 -8.98 29.92
N ASN A 36 10.78 -8.60 30.73
CA ASN A 36 11.59 -9.53 31.53
C ASN A 36 10.89 -9.99 32.81
N ASN A 37 9.65 -9.58 33.07
CA ASN A 37 8.82 -10.08 34.15
C ASN A 37 7.61 -10.85 33.58
N PRO A 38 7.74 -12.16 33.28
CA PRO A 38 6.68 -12.94 32.64
C PRO A 38 5.38 -13.03 33.47
N SER A 39 5.50 -12.84 34.79
CA SER A 39 4.36 -12.84 35.72
C SER A 39 3.54 -11.56 35.67
N ASP A 40 4.07 -10.48 35.08
CA ASP A 40 3.38 -9.21 34.92
C ASP A 40 2.43 -9.29 33.71
N PRO A 41 1.10 -9.22 33.90
CA PRO A 41 0.15 -9.25 32.79
C PRO A 41 0.29 -8.05 31.85
N THR A 42 0.93 -6.97 32.28
CA THR A 42 1.20 -5.81 31.42
C THR A 42 2.29 -6.09 30.38
N SER A 43 3.11 -7.13 30.54
CA SER A 43 4.17 -7.54 29.61
C SER A 43 3.67 -7.80 28.18
N ILE A 44 2.41 -8.22 28.03
CA ILE A 44 1.77 -8.47 26.74
C ILE A 44 0.53 -7.59 26.49
N SER A 45 0.36 -6.52 27.28
CA SER A 45 -0.76 -5.59 27.13
C SER A 45 -0.70 -4.79 25.84
N ASP A 46 -1.85 -4.25 25.42
CA ASP A 46 -1.98 -3.31 24.30
C ASP A 46 -0.98 -2.14 24.39
N ALA A 47 -0.76 -1.61 25.59
CA ALA A 47 0.19 -0.52 25.80
C ALA A 47 1.62 -0.96 25.48
N THR A 48 2.01 -2.18 25.87
CA THR A 48 3.33 -2.73 25.55
C THR A 48 3.48 -2.99 24.06
N ILE A 49 2.47 -3.59 23.41
CA ILE A 49 2.46 -3.79 21.96
C ILE A 49 2.62 -2.44 21.25
N MET A 50 1.89 -1.42 21.66
CA MET A 50 1.98 -0.08 21.07
C MET A 50 3.36 0.57 21.24
N VAL A 51 4.04 0.35 22.36
CA VAL A 51 5.43 0.81 22.55
C VAL A 51 6.36 0.14 21.54
N VAL A 52 6.26 -1.18 21.36
CA VAL A 52 7.07 -1.91 20.37
C VAL A 52 6.74 -1.47 18.95
N VAL A 53 5.46 -1.24 18.63
CA VAL A 53 5.02 -0.68 17.34
C VAL A 53 5.67 0.67 17.08
N ILE A 54 5.67 1.58 18.05
CA ILE A 54 6.25 2.92 17.89
C ILE A 54 7.77 2.83 17.67
N LEU A 55 8.45 1.93 18.39
CA LEU A 55 9.88 1.70 18.21
C LEU A 55 10.20 1.12 16.82
N GLY A 56 9.42 0.13 16.36
CA GLY A 56 9.57 -0.44 15.02
C GLY A 56 9.32 0.58 13.91
N LEU A 57 8.26 1.40 14.03
CA LEU A 57 8.00 2.49 13.08
C LEU A 57 9.09 3.55 13.10
N ALA A 58 9.66 3.87 14.26
CA ALA A 58 10.75 4.83 14.39
C ALA A 58 12.03 4.31 13.73
N ALA A 59 12.42 3.07 14.02
CA ALA A 59 13.58 2.42 13.41
C ALA A 59 13.43 2.30 11.89
N GLU A 60 12.26 1.85 11.41
CA GLU A 60 11.94 1.84 9.98
C GLU A 60 12.10 3.23 9.40
N MET A 61 11.48 4.24 10.03
CA MET A 61 11.48 5.63 9.57
C MET A 61 12.89 6.18 9.37
N ILE A 62 13.81 5.90 10.31
CA ILE A 62 15.21 6.37 10.24
C ILE A 62 16.13 5.50 9.38
N GLY A 63 15.61 4.41 8.81
CA GLY A 63 16.40 3.50 7.97
C GLY A 63 17.24 2.48 8.75
N ASP A 64 17.06 2.37 10.07
CA ASP A 64 17.71 1.33 10.88
C ASP A 64 16.97 0.00 10.71
N ARG A 65 17.33 -0.71 9.63
CA ARG A 65 16.74 -1.99 9.26
C ARG A 65 16.86 -3.02 10.38
N THR A 66 18.05 -3.14 11.00
CA THR A 66 18.32 -4.15 12.02
C THR A 66 17.46 -3.93 13.26
N ALA A 67 17.38 -2.68 13.76
CA ALA A 67 16.50 -2.38 14.89
C ALA A 67 15.03 -2.59 14.54
N ALA A 68 14.62 -2.21 13.33
CA ALA A 68 13.24 -2.40 12.86
C ALA A 68 12.86 -3.90 12.85
N GLU A 69 13.69 -4.75 12.25
CA GLU A 69 13.46 -6.21 12.18
C GLU A 69 13.41 -6.83 13.59
N ASN A 70 14.30 -6.42 14.50
CA ASN A 70 14.29 -6.86 15.90
C ASN A 70 12.99 -6.46 16.63
N HIS A 71 12.52 -5.23 16.43
CA HIS A 71 11.24 -4.78 17.00
C HIS A 71 10.05 -5.53 16.39
N ALA A 72 10.06 -5.81 15.09
CA ALA A 72 9.01 -6.58 14.42
C ALA A 72 8.96 -8.04 14.96
N ALA A 73 10.12 -8.68 15.13
CA ALA A 73 10.20 -10.02 15.71
C ALA A 73 9.70 -10.07 17.16
N GLY A 74 10.10 -9.09 17.99
CA GLY A 74 9.60 -8.97 19.36
C GLY A 74 8.10 -8.69 19.42
N MET A 75 7.58 -7.85 18.52
CA MET A 75 6.15 -7.58 18.37
C MET A 75 5.37 -8.85 18.01
N ALA A 76 5.84 -9.61 17.01
CA ALA A 76 5.22 -10.86 16.60
C ALA A 76 5.15 -11.86 17.76
N ARG A 77 6.24 -11.97 18.55
CA ARG A 77 6.25 -12.83 19.74
C ARG A 77 5.20 -12.43 20.78
N ILE A 78 5.03 -11.13 21.05
CA ILE A 78 4.01 -10.65 21.99
C ILE A 78 2.60 -10.91 21.46
N VAL A 79 2.38 -10.74 20.15
CA VAL A 79 1.12 -11.03 19.48
C VAL A 79 0.77 -12.52 19.60
N ASP A 80 1.74 -13.41 19.39
CA ASP A 80 1.55 -14.85 19.57
C ASP A 80 1.17 -15.21 21.02
N LEU A 81 1.83 -14.59 22.01
CA LEU A 81 1.51 -14.78 23.43
C LEU A 81 0.09 -14.27 23.79
N ARG A 82 -0.44 -13.28 23.05
CA ARG A 82 -1.84 -12.83 23.16
C ARG A 82 -2.84 -13.73 22.44
N GLY A 83 -2.39 -14.82 21.80
CA GLY A 83 -3.22 -15.75 21.04
C GLY A 83 -3.39 -15.38 19.57
N GLY A 84 -2.51 -14.53 19.04
CA GLY A 84 -2.49 -14.12 17.64
C GLY A 84 -3.22 -12.81 17.36
N LEU A 85 -3.14 -12.37 16.09
CA LEU A 85 -3.65 -11.06 15.67
C LEU A 85 -5.16 -10.89 15.87
N GLU A 86 -5.93 -11.98 15.75
CA GLU A 86 -7.39 -11.95 15.91
C GLU A 86 -7.79 -11.58 17.34
N MET A 87 -7.05 -12.07 18.34
CA MET A 87 -7.33 -11.79 19.75
C MET A 87 -7.17 -10.31 20.11
N LEU A 88 -6.36 -9.56 19.35
CA LEU A 88 -6.17 -8.13 19.58
C LEU A 88 -7.40 -7.28 19.20
N ARG A 89 -8.32 -7.83 18.41
CA ARG A 89 -9.49 -7.08 17.89
C ARG A 89 -10.58 -6.87 18.93
N PHE A 90 -10.68 -7.75 19.93
CA PHE A 90 -11.77 -7.73 20.91
C PHE A 90 -11.67 -6.52 21.85
N ASP A 91 -10.49 -6.27 22.40
CA ASP A 91 -10.26 -5.16 23.33
C ASP A 91 -10.04 -3.84 22.57
N ASN A 92 -9.35 -3.91 21.44
CA ASN A 92 -8.91 -2.73 20.70
C ASN A 92 -8.88 -2.99 19.18
N PRO A 93 -9.99 -2.70 18.48
CA PRO A 93 -10.13 -3.00 17.05
C PRO A 93 -9.19 -2.17 16.15
N ARG A 94 -8.39 -1.25 16.70
CA ARG A 94 -7.39 -0.47 15.97
C ARG A 94 -5.98 -1.05 16.08
N LEU A 95 -5.70 -1.83 17.12
CA LEU A 95 -4.36 -2.36 17.41
C LEU A 95 -3.83 -3.30 16.30
N PRO A 96 -4.63 -4.25 15.75
CA PRO A 96 -4.15 -5.12 14.69
C PRO A 96 -3.61 -4.36 13.47
N ALA A 97 -4.29 -3.28 13.07
CA ALA A 97 -3.85 -2.48 11.92
C ALA A 97 -2.52 -1.75 12.20
N LYS A 98 -2.20 -1.47 13.47
CA LYS A 98 -0.91 -0.89 13.86
C LYS A 98 0.20 -1.93 13.83
N VAL A 99 -0.08 -3.14 14.29
CA VAL A 99 0.83 -4.30 14.22
C VAL A 99 1.17 -4.62 12.77
N CYS A 100 0.16 -4.81 11.90
CA CYS A 100 0.38 -5.09 10.48
C CYS A 100 1.20 -3.99 9.79
N ARG A 101 1.01 -2.72 10.17
CA ARG A 101 1.73 -1.60 9.55
C ARG A 101 3.23 -1.61 9.78
N VAL A 102 3.68 -2.08 10.94
CA VAL A 102 5.12 -2.21 11.19
C VAL A 102 5.67 -3.26 10.24
N ASP A 103 5.13 -4.47 10.31
CA ASP A 103 5.63 -5.62 9.58
C ASP A 103 5.59 -5.45 8.05
N ILE A 104 4.44 -5.02 7.51
CA ILE A 104 4.32 -4.70 6.07
C ILE A 104 5.22 -3.51 5.71
N GLY A 105 5.29 -2.47 6.55
CA GLY A 105 6.10 -1.29 6.27
C GLY A 105 7.58 -1.62 6.07
N LEU A 106 8.12 -2.55 6.88
CA LEU A 106 9.49 -3.05 6.72
C LEU A 106 9.67 -3.81 5.39
N ALA A 107 8.70 -4.64 5.01
CA ALA A 107 8.74 -5.37 3.74
C ALA A 107 8.73 -4.40 2.53
N LEU A 108 7.87 -3.37 2.57
CA LEU A 108 7.79 -2.37 1.51
C LEU A 108 9.02 -1.45 1.43
N ARG A 109 9.69 -1.22 2.56
CA ARG A 109 10.88 -0.34 2.61
C ARG A 109 12.17 -1.07 2.28
N PHE A 110 12.36 -2.26 2.85
CA PHE A 110 13.65 -2.97 2.86
C PHE A 110 13.64 -4.29 2.07
N GLY A 111 12.49 -4.71 1.54
CA GLY A 111 12.37 -5.99 0.82
C GLY A 111 12.55 -7.23 1.69
N CYS A 112 12.36 -7.10 3.01
CA CYS A 112 12.40 -8.23 3.93
C CYS A 112 11.09 -9.05 3.86
N LYS A 113 11.14 -10.30 4.33
CA LYS A 113 9.94 -11.12 4.48
C LYS A 113 9.18 -10.69 5.73
N PRO A 114 7.84 -10.54 5.68
CA PRO A 114 7.04 -10.27 6.86
C PRO A 114 7.18 -11.39 7.90
N VAL A 115 7.19 -11.00 9.18
CA VAL A 115 7.25 -11.95 10.31
C VAL A 115 5.87 -12.52 10.67
N LEU A 116 4.79 -11.82 10.32
CA LEU A 116 3.43 -12.32 10.47
C LEU A 116 2.98 -13.06 9.20
N PHE A 117 2.15 -14.09 9.38
CA PHE A 117 1.54 -14.88 8.29
C PHE A 117 2.52 -15.59 7.33
N GLU A 118 3.74 -15.92 7.78
CA GLU A 118 4.76 -16.58 6.94
C GLU A 118 4.28 -17.91 6.32
N LYS A 119 3.51 -18.72 7.06
CA LYS A 119 3.16 -20.10 6.67
C LYS A 119 1.67 -20.37 6.47
N ASN A 120 0.79 -19.58 7.07
CA ASN A 120 -0.65 -19.88 7.16
C ASN A 120 -1.49 -18.70 6.71
N ILE A 121 -1.59 -18.48 5.40
CA ILE A 121 -2.49 -17.48 4.82
C ILE A 121 -3.59 -18.16 3.99
N SER A 122 -4.84 -17.84 4.31
CA SER A 122 -5.98 -18.28 3.49
C SER A 122 -6.00 -17.49 2.18
N TRP A 123 -6.25 -18.16 1.05
CA TRP A 123 -6.34 -17.54 -0.29
C TRP A 123 -7.78 -17.34 -0.77
N ASN A 124 -8.77 -17.74 0.03
CA ASN A 124 -10.16 -17.45 -0.26
C ASN A 124 -10.39 -15.94 -0.19
N PRO A 125 -11.21 -15.35 -1.08
CA PRO A 125 -11.59 -13.95 -0.95
C PRO A 125 -12.18 -13.71 0.44
N TYR A 126 -11.75 -12.65 1.12
CA TYR A 126 -12.15 -12.34 2.49
C TYR A 126 -13.19 -11.23 2.49
N LEU A 127 -12.80 -10.00 2.17
CA LEU A 127 -13.70 -8.83 2.20
C LEU A 127 -14.87 -9.01 1.22
N SER A 128 -14.58 -9.44 0.00
CA SER A 128 -15.59 -9.64 -1.04
C SER A 128 -16.57 -10.78 -0.72
N SER A 129 -16.18 -11.73 0.14
CA SER A 129 -17.06 -12.83 0.57
C SER A 129 -18.05 -12.41 1.66
N GLN A 130 -17.76 -11.35 2.41
CA GLN A 130 -18.61 -10.87 3.50
C GLN A 130 -19.87 -10.13 3.00
N GLY A 131 -19.94 -9.78 1.72
CA GLY A 131 -21.08 -9.08 1.14
C GLY A 131 -21.33 -7.71 1.78
N LEU A 132 -20.27 -7.01 2.20
CA LEU A 132 -20.34 -5.73 2.90
C LEU A 132 -20.96 -4.64 2.02
N VAL A 133 -20.70 -4.69 0.71
CA VAL A 133 -21.46 -3.95 -0.28
C VAL A 133 -22.62 -4.82 -0.73
N ARG A 134 -23.86 -4.43 -0.36
CA ARG A 134 -25.08 -5.04 -0.88
C ARG A 134 -24.95 -5.09 -2.40
N ARG A 135 -25.09 -6.27 -3.03
CA ARG A 135 -25.00 -6.47 -4.49
C ARG A 135 -25.87 -5.44 -5.22
N GLN A 136 -25.31 -4.28 -5.48
CA GLN A 136 -25.85 -3.37 -6.47
C GLN A 136 -25.79 -4.19 -7.76
N LYS A 137 -26.90 -4.21 -8.52
CA LYS A 137 -26.94 -4.80 -9.86
C LYS A 137 -25.62 -4.44 -10.54
N LYS A 138 -24.89 -5.45 -11.03
CA LYS A 138 -23.56 -5.33 -11.67
C LYS A 138 -23.38 -3.90 -12.16
N HIS A 139 -22.52 -3.12 -11.50
CA HIS A 139 -22.16 -1.82 -12.06
C HIS A 139 -21.76 -2.10 -13.52
N PRO A 140 -22.35 -1.42 -14.51
CA PRO A 140 -22.03 -1.66 -15.92
C PRO A 140 -20.57 -1.34 -16.25
N ASP A 141 -19.82 -0.76 -15.29
CA ASP A 141 -18.54 -0.11 -15.50
C ASP A 141 -17.31 -1.00 -15.38
N THR A 142 -17.40 -2.24 -14.85
CA THR A 142 -16.25 -3.14 -14.94
C THR A 142 -16.14 -3.58 -16.39
N SER A 143 -15.13 -3.06 -17.10
CA SER A 143 -14.92 -3.38 -18.52
C SER A 143 -14.92 -4.90 -18.72
N HIS A 144 -15.58 -5.37 -19.79
CA HIS A 144 -15.53 -6.77 -20.22
C HIS A 144 -14.08 -7.29 -20.27
N ASP A 145 -13.15 -6.42 -20.66
CA ASP A 145 -11.72 -6.72 -20.76
C ASP A 145 -11.08 -6.99 -19.40
N MET A 146 -11.49 -6.26 -18.36
CA MET A 146 -11.00 -6.50 -17.00
C MET A 146 -11.49 -7.84 -16.47
N VAL A 147 -12.75 -8.20 -16.73
CA VAL A 147 -13.30 -9.50 -16.35
C VAL A 147 -12.59 -10.64 -17.08
N ALA A 148 -12.28 -10.46 -18.37
CA ALA A 148 -11.52 -11.44 -19.14
C ALA A 148 -10.09 -11.58 -18.60
N PHE A 149 -9.41 -10.46 -18.34
CA PHE A 149 -8.06 -10.44 -17.77
C PHE A 149 -7.99 -11.13 -16.41
N LEU A 150 -8.93 -10.86 -15.50
CA LEU A 150 -8.95 -11.52 -14.19
C LEU A 150 -9.11 -13.05 -14.25
N LYS A 151 -9.64 -13.60 -15.35
CA LYS A 151 -9.73 -15.05 -15.58
C LYS A 151 -8.44 -15.66 -16.08
N THR A 152 -7.52 -14.86 -16.64
CA THR A 152 -6.21 -15.34 -17.11
C THR A 152 -5.15 -15.33 -16.01
N LEU A 153 -5.39 -14.64 -14.90
CA LEU A 153 -4.45 -14.56 -13.77
C LEU A 153 -4.46 -15.81 -12.90
N ASP A 154 -3.37 -16.03 -12.15
CA ASP A 154 -3.37 -16.91 -10.98
C ASP A 154 -4.61 -16.62 -10.10
N PRO A 155 -5.43 -17.64 -9.75
CA PRO A 155 -6.63 -17.47 -8.94
C PRO A 155 -6.39 -16.76 -7.61
N ARG A 156 -5.20 -16.94 -7.00
CA ARG A 156 -4.77 -16.26 -5.78
C ARG A 156 -4.68 -14.76 -6.00
N LEU A 157 -4.05 -14.33 -7.10
CA LEU A 157 -3.93 -12.92 -7.47
C LEU A 157 -5.31 -12.30 -7.78
N SER A 158 -6.13 -13.05 -8.51
CA SER A 158 -7.53 -12.67 -8.81
C SER A 158 -8.38 -12.50 -7.55
N ASN A 159 -8.18 -13.34 -6.53
CA ASN A 159 -8.87 -13.22 -5.25
C ASN A 159 -8.42 -12.00 -4.44
N VAL A 160 -7.13 -11.67 -4.47
CA VAL A 160 -6.63 -10.42 -3.87
C VAL A 160 -7.24 -9.21 -4.54
N TRP A 161 -7.33 -9.20 -5.88
CA TRP A 161 -7.99 -8.12 -6.62
C TRP A 161 -9.43 -7.91 -6.15
N LYS A 162 -10.22 -8.98 -5.97
CA LYS A 162 -11.61 -8.88 -5.50
C LYS A 162 -11.71 -8.22 -4.12
N ASP A 163 -10.79 -8.55 -3.21
CA ASP A 163 -10.77 -7.95 -1.88
C ASP A 163 -10.35 -6.47 -1.92
N LEU A 164 -9.40 -6.12 -2.80
CA LEU A 164 -9.02 -4.72 -3.03
C LEU A 164 -10.16 -3.91 -3.67
N GLU A 165 -10.87 -4.50 -4.64
CA GLU A 165 -12.04 -3.89 -5.29
C GLU A 165 -13.18 -3.64 -4.29
N GLU A 166 -13.48 -4.61 -3.43
CA GLU A 166 -14.49 -4.46 -2.36
C GLU A 166 -14.08 -3.35 -1.39
N PHE A 167 -12.81 -3.31 -0.97
CA PHE A 167 -12.31 -2.25 -0.10
C PHE A 167 -12.45 -0.86 -0.75
N ALA A 168 -12.13 -0.72 -2.03
CA ALA A 168 -12.28 0.54 -2.76
C ALA A 168 -13.76 0.98 -2.85
N LYS A 169 -14.67 0.05 -3.15
CA LYS A 169 -16.12 0.31 -3.14
C LYS A 169 -16.60 0.78 -1.77
N LEU A 170 -16.22 0.08 -0.70
CA LEU A 170 -16.54 0.46 0.68
C LEU A 170 -16.01 1.86 1.02
N SER A 171 -14.79 2.18 0.59
CA SER A 171 -14.15 3.48 0.83
C SER A 171 -14.91 4.62 0.14
N ASN A 172 -15.30 4.41 -1.12
CA ASN A 172 -16.11 5.39 -1.86
C ASN A 172 -17.49 5.58 -1.23
N ILE A 173 -18.19 4.50 -0.87
CA ILE A 173 -19.50 4.57 -0.21
C ILE A 173 -19.39 5.30 1.14
N ALA A 174 -18.39 4.97 1.95
CA ALA A 174 -18.15 5.62 3.23
C ALA A 174 -17.94 7.13 3.04
N SER A 175 -17.11 7.51 2.07
CA SER A 175 -16.89 8.92 1.73
C SER A 175 -18.16 9.64 1.27
N GLN A 176 -18.93 9.03 0.36
CA GLN A 176 -20.16 9.63 -0.19
C GLN A 176 -21.27 9.77 0.86
N THR A 177 -21.31 8.85 1.83
CA THR A 177 -22.32 8.86 2.90
C THR A 177 -21.86 9.59 4.17
N GLY A 178 -20.64 10.15 4.17
CA GLY A 178 -20.04 10.77 5.36
C GLY A 178 -19.79 9.80 6.52
N ARG A 179 -19.82 8.49 6.26
CA ARG A 179 -19.62 7.44 7.28
C ARG A 179 -18.14 7.07 7.38
N LYS A 180 -17.75 6.57 8.56
CA LYS A 180 -16.41 6.02 8.79
C LYS A 180 -16.45 4.50 8.62
N LEU A 181 -15.40 3.94 8.04
CA LEU A 181 -15.18 2.50 8.03
C LEU A 181 -14.94 2.00 9.46
N GLN A 182 -15.38 0.78 9.76
CA GLN A 182 -15.10 0.16 11.04
C GLN A 182 -13.58 -0.07 11.19
N PRO A 183 -13.01 0.08 12.40
CA PRO A 183 -11.57 -0.04 12.57
C PRO A 183 -10.96 -1.39 12.15
N ASN A 184 -11.68 -2.50 12.33
CA ASN A 184 -11.22 -3.84 11.96
C ASN A 184 -10.98 -4.01 10.46
N ILE A 185 -11.75 -3.30 9.62
CA ILE A 185 -11.63 -3.35 8.16
C ILE A 185 -10.21 -3.02 7.70
N PHE A 186 -9.51 -2.14 8.41
CA PHE A 186 -8.13 -1.76 8.04
C PHE A 186 -7.14 -2.92 8.19
N SER A 187 -7.19 -3.66 9.31
CA SER A 187 -6.34 -4.84 9.47
C SER A 187 -6.76 -5.98 8.55
N GLU A 188 -8.06 -6.15 8.34
CA GLU A 188 -8.58 -7.16 7.42
C GLU A 188 -8.12 -6.92 6.01
N ALA A 189 -8.21 -5.68 5.52
CA ALA A 189 -7.70 -5.30 4.21
C ALA A 189 -6.19 -5.51 4.09
N MET A 190 -5.40 -5.14 5.11
CA MET A 190 -3.95 -5.40 5.09
C MET A 190 -3.63 -6.90 5.02
N VAL A 191 -4.36 -7.76 5.74
CA VAL A 191 -4.19 -9.22 5.70
C VAL A 191 -4.64 -9.79 4.36
N SER A 192 -5.82 -9.41 3.88
CA SER A 192 -6.39 -9.95 2.65
C SER A 192 -5.75 -9.42 1.38
N ILE A 193 -4.99 -8.31 1.46
CA ILE A 193 -4.35 -7.64 0.33
C ILE A 193 -2.83 -7.68 0.49
N HIS A 194 -2.23 -6.86 1.37
CA HIS A 194 -0.76 -6.70 1.45
C HIS A 194 -0.03 -8.01 1.74
N TYR A 195 -0.41 -8.75 2.78
CA TYR A 195 0.28 -9.99 3.14
C TYR A 195 0.18 -11.03 2.01
N ARG A 196 -0.97 -11.13 1.34
CA ARG A 196 -1.14 -12.01 0.18
C ARG A 196 -0.31 -11.57 -1.02
N LEU A 197 -0.27 -10.28 -1.34
CA LEU A 197 0.58 -9.76 -2.42
C LEU A 197 2.08 -9.94 -2.12
N LEU A 198 2.49 -9.84 -0.85
CA LEU A 198 3.87 -10.09 -0.41
C LEU A 198 4.25 -11.57 -0.50
N ALA A 199 3.29 -12.47 -0.25
CA ALA A 199 3.48 -13.91 -0.38
C ALA A 199 3.50 -14.41 -1.84
N LEU A 200 3.08 -13.58 -2.81
CA LEU A 200 3.11 -13.92 -4.24
C LEU A 200 4.40 -13.45 -4.91
N SER A 201 4.96 -14.31 -5.75
CA SER A 201 6.06 -13.98 -6.67
C SER A 201 5.72 -14.53 -8.07
N PRO A 202 4.84 -13.84 -8.82
CA PRO A 202 4.44 -14.30 -10.15
C PRO A 202 5.61 -14.24 -11.12
N GLU A 203 5.79 -15.29 -11.91
CA GLU A 203 6.80 -15.32 -12.99
C GLU A 203 6.38 -14.48 -14.21
N PRO A 204 5.10 -14.50 -14.67
CA PRO A 204 4.70 -13.70 -15.82
C PRO A 204 4.83 -12.19 -15.55
N ALA A 205 5.44 -11.47 -16.48
CA ALA A 205 5.69 -10.03 -16.34
C ALA A 205 4.40 -9.23 -16.10
N ALA A 206 3.32 -9.55 -16.81
CA ALA A 206 2.01 -8.91 -16.64
C ALA A 206 1.43 -9.15 -15.24
N GLU A 207 1.52 -10.37 -14.70
CA GLU A 207 1.04 -10.67 -13.35
C GLU A 207 1.89 -10.00 -12.28
N ASN A 208 3.22 -9.98 -12.43
CA ASN A 208 4.10 -9.36 -11.45
C ASN A 208 3.94 -7.83 -11.42
N ALA A 209 3.85 -7.19 -12.60
CA ALA A 209 3.54 -5.76 -12.69
C ALA A 209 2.15 -5.45 -12.11
N PHE A 210 1.15 -6.29 -12.38
CA PHE A 210 -0.19 -6.13 -11.81
C PHE A 210 -0.22 -6.30 -10.28
N ARG A 211 0.51 -7.29 -9.75
CA ARG A 211 0.71 -7.50 -8.32
C ARG A 211 1.35 -6.27 -7.66
N LEU A 212 2.42 -5.73 -8.24
CA LEU A 212 3.12 -4.57 -7.70
C LEU A 212 2.28 -3.29 -7.84
N GLY A 213 1.52 -3.12 -8.93
CA GLY A 213 0.56 -2.04 -9.06
C GLY A 213 -0.55 -2.09 -7.99
N MET A 214 -1.11 -3.27 -7.72
CA MET A 214 -2.04 -3.47 -6.60
C MET A 214 -1.37 -3.15 -5.26
N MET A 215 -0.11 -3.55 -5.06
CA MET A 215 0.64 -3.28 -3.84
C MET A 215 0.85 -1.78 -3.63
N THR A 216 1.30 -1.06 -4.66
CA THR A 216 1.53 0.40 -4.61
C THR A 216 0.22 1.15 -4.41
N PHE A 217 -0.84 0.77 -5.13
CA PHE A 217 -2.17 1.33 -4.91
C PHE A 217 -2.63 1.13 -3.46
N ALA A 218 -2.55 -0.09 -2.94
CA ALA A 218 -2.96 -0.37 -1.57
C ALA A 218 -2.03 0.34 -0.56
N ALA A 219 -0.72 0.35 -0.79
CA ALA A 219 0.25 1.01 0.08
C ALA A 219 -0.01 2.52 0.20
N SER A 220 -0.44 3.16 -0.89
CA SER A 220 -0.84 4.56 -0.90
C SER A 220 -2.04 4.87 0.03
N ILE A 221 -2.87 3.87 0.34
CA ILE A 221 -4.02 4.05 1.24
C ILE A 221 -3.59 3.90 2.71
N PHE A 222 -2.79 2.89 3.01
CA PHE A 222 -2.52 2.49 4.39
C PHE A 222 -1.22 3.05 4.99
N PHE A 223 -0.27 3.46 4.14
CA PHE A 223 1.09 3.81 4.54
C PHE A 223 1.50 5.23 4.14
N ARG A 224 0.60 6.05 3.57
CA ARG A 224 0.85 7.48 3.37
C ARG A 224 0.87 8.19 4.71
N TRP A 225 2.06 8.59 5.14
CA TRP A 225 2.25 9.48 6.27
C TRP A 225 2.85 10.80 5.76
N ARG A 226 2.07 11.89 5.81
CA ARG A 226 2.50 13.29 5.59
C ARG A 226 3.61 13.45 4.54
N ASP A 227 3.38 12.94 3.33
CA ASP A 227 4.29 13.07 2.17
C ASP A 227 5.71 12.47 2.36
N MET A 228 5.89 11.54 3.30
CA MET A 228 7.14 10.83 3.53
C MET A 228 7.41 9.77 2.47
N LYS A 229 7.79 10.24 1.28
CA LYS A 229 8.04 9.43 0.08
C LYS A 229 9.12 8.35 0.26
N GLN A 230 10.08 8.55 1.18
CA GLN A 230 11.21 7.61 1.39
C GLN A 230 10.84 6.23 1.97
N ARG A 231 9.60 6.01 2.42
CA ARG A 231 9.24 4.77 3.16
C ARG A 231 9.02 3.55 2.27
N GLN A 232 8.95 3.69 0.95
CA GLN A 232 8.59 2.59 0.03
C GLN A 232 9.66 2.36 -1.04
N ALA A 233 10.93 2.66 -0.74
CA ALA A 233 12.02 2.59 -1.72
C ALA A 233 12.10 1.23 -2.44
N TYR A 234 12.06 0.12 -1.70
CA TYR A 234 12.09 -1.21 -2.29
C TYR A 234 10.87 -1.49 -3.18
N LEU A 235 9.66 -1.09 -2.76
CA LEU A 235 8.46 -1.21 -3.57
C LEU A 235 8.55 -0.40 -4.86
N ASP A 236 9.02 0.85 -4.79
CA ASP A 236 9.18 1.73 -5.94
C ASP A 236 10.19 1.14 -6.93
N GLU A 237 11.35 0.67 -6.46
CA GLU A 237 12.35 0.02 -7.30
C GLU A 237 11.80 -1.27 -7.94
N SER A 238 11.13 -2.11 -7.15
CA SER A 238 10.54 -3.35 -7.64
C SER A 238 9.46 -3.10 -8.69
N PHE A 239 8.60 -2.08 -8.47
CA PHE A 239 7.52 -1.77 -9.40
C PHE A 239 8.04 -1.16 -10.70
N ARG A 240 9.07 -0.30 -10.63
CA ARG A 240 9.79 0.18 -11.81
C ARG A 240 10.31 -0.98 -12.66
N ASP A 241 11.05 -1.89 -12.03
CA ASP A 241 11.70 -3.00 -12.75
C ASP A 241 10.64 -3.93 -13.37
N ALA A 242 9.52 -4.14 -12.67
CA ALA A 242 8.39 -4.88 -13.20
C ALA A 242 7.73 -4.20 -14.41
N LEU A 243 7.60 -2.86 -14.41
CA LEU A 243 7.09 -2.12 -15.57
C LEU A 243 8.05 -2.20 -16.75
N MET A 244 9.36 -2.06 -16.54
CA MET A 244 10.37 -2.22 -17.61
C MET A 244 10.38 -3.64 -18.19
N ASN A 245 10.15 -4.66 -17.37
CA ASN A 245 10.01 -6.03 -17.83
C ASN A 245 8.68 -6.24 -18.59
N LEU A 246 7.60 -5.59 -18.14
CA LEU A 246 6.31 -5.63 -18.82
C LEU A 246 6.39 -4.97 -20.20
N GLU A 247 7.04 -3.81 -20.33
CA GLU A 247 7.22 -3.11 -21.60
C GLU A 247 7.83 -4.02 -22.69
N LYS A 248 8.75 -4.92 -22.29
CA LYS A 248 9.43 -5.87 -23.18
C LYS A 248 8.68 -7.19 -23.37
N ALA A 249 7.60 -7.42 -22.63
CA ALA A 249 6.89 -8.69 -22.64
C ALA A 249 6.02 -8.84 -23.90
N SER A 250 5.93 -10.07 -24.42
CA SER A 250 5.07 -10.39 -25.55
C SER A 250 3.57 -10.37 -25.20
N VAL A 251 3.23 -10.65 -23.94
CA VAL A 251 1.86 -10.67 -23.45
C VAL A 251 1.61 -9.43 -22.60
N GLN A 252 0.77 -8.54 -23.11
CA GLN A 252 0.34 -7.31 -22.44
C GLN A 252 -1.02 -7.49 -21.76
N PRO A 253 -1.27 -6.84 -20.61
CA PRO A 253 -2.61 -6.71 -20.07
C PRO A 253 -3.47 -5.79 -20.97
N PRO A 254 -4.80 -5.75 -20.77
CA PRO A 254 -5.64 -4.78 -21.47
C PRO A 254 -5.13 -3.35 -21.30
N THR A 255 -5.22 -2.54 -22.34
CA THR A 255 -4.65 -1.17 -22.38
C THR A 255 -5.17 -0.28 -21.24
N THR A 256 -6.40 -0.49 -20.78
CA THR A 256 -6.97 0.22 -19.61
C THR A 256 -6.28 -0.15 -18.30
N VAL A 257 -5.94 -1.44 -18.11
CA VAL A 257 -5.18 -1.92 -16.95
C VAL A 257 -3.74 -1.43 -17.03
N LEU A 258 -3.14 -1.44 -18.22
CA LEU A 258 -1.80 -0.89 -18.43
C LEU A 258 -1.74 0.59 -18.06
N LEU A 259 -2.68 1.39 -18.56
CA LEU A 259 -2.80 2.81 -18.20
C LEU A 259 -2.96 3.00 -16.69
N TRP A 260 -3.77 2.16 -16.04
CA TRP A 260 -3.92 2.20 -14.58
C TRP A 260 -2.58 1.98 -13.87
N LEU A 261 -1.79 0.97 -14.27
CA LEU A 261 -0.47 0.71 -13.69
C LEU A 261 0.48 1.91 -13.83
N LEU A 262 0.54 2.50 -15.03
CA LEU A 262 1.39 3.65 -15.31
C LEU A 262 0.97 4.90 -14.50
N VAL A 263 -0.34 5.11 -14.31
CA VAL A 263 -0.86 6.18 -13.45
C VAL A 263 -0.52 5.93 -11.98
N ILE A 264 -0.65 4.69 -11.48
CA ILE A 264 -0.30 4.36 -10.10
C ILE A 264 1.19 4.59 -9.85
N TRP A 265 2.05 4.14 -10.77
CA TRP A 265 3.48 4.43 -10.73
C TRP A 265 3.75 5.93 -10.64
N ARG A 266 3.24 6.69 -11.62
CA ARG A 266 3.46 8.13 -11.74
C ARG A 266 3.01 8.94 -10.52
N THR A 267 1.90 8.54 -9.90
CA THR A 267 1.27 9.32 -8.82
C THR A 267 1.81 8.97 -7.44
N ASN A 268 2.47 7.82 -7.27
CA ASN A 268 2.91 7.33 -5.95
C ASN A 268 4.42 7.23 -5.80
N SER A 269 5.18 6.95 -6.87
CA SER A 269 6.60 6.70 -6.76
C SER A 269 7.44 7.95 -6.50
N VAL A 270 8.56 7.79 -5.80
CA VAL A 270 9.55 8.86 -5.62
C VAL A 270 10.22 9.13 -6.97
N GLN A 271 10.03 10.34 -7.52
CA GLN A 271 10.64 10.77 -8.78
C GLN A 271 12.15 11.09 -8.65
N SER A 272 12.93 10.21 -8.03
CA SER A 272 14.39 10.30 -8.09
C SER A 272 14.86 9.69 -9.41
N GLY A 273 15.01 10.54 -10.42
CA GLY A 273 15.32 10.14 -11.79
C GLY A 273 14.04 9.81 -12.57
N THR A 274 13.63 10.73 -13.43
CA THR A 274 12.55 10.48 -14.38
C THR A 274 12.99 9.35 -15.31
N TYR A 275 12.38 8.17 -15.19
CA TYR A 275 12.63 7.05 -16.11
C TYR A 275 11.92 7.34 -17.42
N GLN A 276 12.63 8.04 -18.31
CA GLN A 276 12.11 8.58 -19.56
C GLN A 276 11.32 7.54 -20.38
N ALA A 277 11.75 6.28 -20.42
CA ALA A 277 11.02 5.21 -21.11
C ALA A 277 9.59 4.98 -20.58
N ILE A 278 9.41 4.91 -19.25
CA ILE A 278 8.08 4.72 -18.64
C ILE A 278 7.17 5.94 -18.91
N GLU A 279 7.77 7.14 -18.96
CA GLU A 279 7.05 8.37 -19.29
C GLU A 279 6.61 8.41 -20.74
N GLU A 280 7.48 8.03 -21.67
CA GLU A 280 7.17 7.91 -23.09
C GLU A 280 6.07 6.88 -23.31
N TRP A 281 6.19 5.71 -22.67
CA TRP A 281 5.18 4.67 -22.73
C TRP A 281 3.82 5.12 -22.18
N PHE A 282 3.80 5.88 -21.07
CA PHE A 282 2.57 6.49 -20.57
C PHE A 282 1.91 7.42 -21.60
N LEU A 283 2.69 8.26 -22.27
CA LEU A 283 2.15 9.17 -23.29
C LEU A 283 1.62 8.39 -24.50
N GLU A 284 2.32 7.36 -24.96
CA GLU A 284 1.86 6.49 -26.05
C GLU A 284 0.53 5.80 -25.73
N VAL A 285 0.38 5.29 -24.50
CA VAL A 285 -0.87 4.65 -24.06
C VAL A 285 -2.00 5.67 -23.98
N VAL A 286 -1.74 6.87 -23.45
CA VAL A 286 -2.70 7.98 -23.39
C VAL A 286 -3.17 8.39 -24.79
N ASP A 287 -2.25 8.53 -25.73
CA ASP A 287 -2.52 8.92 -27.12
C ASP A 287 -3.29 7.80 -27.85
N SER A 288 -2.93 6.53 -27.65
CA SER A 288 -3.64 5.38 -28.24
C SER A 288 -5.11 5.28 -27.82
N LEU A 289 -5.44 5.77 -26.62
CA LEU A 289 -6.80 5.84 -26.09
C LEU A 289 -7.49 7.20 -26.38
N GLY A 290 -6.79 8.11 -27.05
CA GLY A 290 -7.22 9.48 -27.38
C GLY A 290 -7.56 10.29 -26.14
N ILE A 291 -6.84 10.12 -25.04
CA ILE A 291 -7.16 10.75 -23.75
C ILE A 291 -6.57 12.16 -23.71
N CYS A 292 -7.41 13.16 -23.91
CA CYS A 292 -7.00 14.57 -23.95
C CYS A 292 -7.43 15.38 -22.70
N SER A 293 -8.11 14.77 -21.73
CA SER A 293 -8.65 15.49 -20.57
C SER A 293 -8.74 14.63 -19.31
N TRP A 294 -8.67 15.29 -18.15
CA TRP A 294 -8.81 14.63 -16.86
C TRP A 294 -10.11 13.82 -16.73
N PRO A 295 -11.31 14.32 -17.10
CA PRO A 295 -12.54 13.53 -17.02
C PRO A 295 -12.49 12.23 -17.82
N LYS A 296 -11.87 12.23 -19.01
CA LYS A 296 -11.74 11.02 -19.83
C LYS A 296 -10.76 10.02 -19.19
N LEU A 297 -9.62 10.50 -18.68
CA LEU A 297 -8.67 9.66 -17.94
C LEU A 297 -9.31 9.06 -16.69
N HIS A 298 -9.96 9.90 -15.89
CA HIS A 298 -10.63 9.52 -14.64
C HIS A 298 -11.69 8.45 -14.86
N LYS A 299 -12.49 8.56 -15.93
CA LYS A 299 -13.47 7.54 -16.30
C LYS A 299 -12.83 6.16 -16.53
N ILE A 300 -11.65 6.11 -17.18
CA ILE A 300 -10.93 4.86 -17.42
C ILE A 300 -10.31 4.32 -16.13
N LEU A 301 -9.74 5.18 -15.29
CA LEU A 301 -9.20 4.74 -13.99
C LEU A 301 -10.29 4.14 -13.10
N LYS A 302 -11.49 4.71 -13.11
CA LYS A 302 -12.66 4.19 -12.38
C LYS A 302 -13.19 2.86 -12.93
N SER A 303 -13.04 2.58 -14.23
CA SER A 303 -13.46 1.30 -14.81
C SER A 303 -12.52 0.14 -14.45
N VAL A 304 -11.29 0.47 -14.03
CA VAL A 304 -10.32 -0.48 -13.47
C VAL A 304 -10.45 -0.53 -11.95
N LEU A 305 -9.98 0.49 -11.23
CA LEU A 305 -10.08 0.60 -9.78
C LEU A 305 -9.70 2.01 -9.30
N TRP A 306 -10.57 2.65 -8.51
CA TRP A 306 -10.30 3.99 -8.01
C TRP A 306 -11.01 4.30 -6.70
N ILE A 307 -10.41 5.17 -5.88
CA ILE A 307 -11.01 5.74 -4.66
C ILE A 307 -11.00 7.26 -4.80
N ASP A 308 -12.16 7.84 -5.07
CA ASP A 308 -12.31 9.24 -5.47
C ASP A 308 -11.69 10.19 -4.40
N CYS A 309 -12.05 9.98 -3.14
CA CYS A 309 -11.64 10.86 -2.04
C CYS A 309 -10.15 10.79 -1.70
N LEU A 310 -9.44 9.73 -2.10
CA LEU A 310 -8.01 9.56 -1.81
C LEU A 310 -7.14 10.03 -2.96
N PHE A 311 -7.60 9.86 -4.20
CA PHE A 311 -6.75 10.00 -5.37
C PHE A 311 -7.11 11.16 -6.30
N ASP A 312 -8.36 11.64 -6.33
CA ASP A 312 -8.79 12.66 -7.30
C ASP A 312 -7.93 13.92 -7.24
N ALA A 313 -7.81 14.54 -6.06
CA ALA A 313 -7.16 15.83 -5.92
C ALA A 313 -5.66 15.79 -6.26
N SER A 314 -4.94 14.77 -5.78
CA SER A 314 -3.51 14.64 -6.06
C SER A 314 -3.25 14.23 -7.50
N SER A 315 -4.00 13.26 -8.03
CA SER A 315 -3.77 12.73 -9.38
C SER A 315 -4.18 13.76 -10.44
N LYS A 316 -5.28 14.49 -10.24
CA LYS A 316 -5.66 15.61 -11.12
C LYS A 316 -4.55 16.66 -11.21
N ARG A 317 -4.03 17.09 -10.05
CA ARG A 317 -2.93 18.07 -9.97
C ARG A 317 -1.69 17.64 -10.77
N ILE A 318 -1.37 16.34 -10.73
CA ILE A 318 -0.18 15.78 -11.41
C ILE A 318 -0.45 15.57 -12.91
N LEU A 319 -1.63 15.07 -13.28
CA LEU A 319 -1.90 14.53 -14.62
C LEU A 319 -2.53 15.55 -15.57
N GLU A 320 -3.39 16.45 -15.08
CA GLU A 320 -4.09 17.43 -15.92
C GLU A 320 -3.15 18.33 -16.75
N PRO A 321 -2.02 18.84 -16.22
CA PRO A 321 -1.07 19.62 -17.01
C PRO A 321 -0.42 18.85 -18.15
N ILE A 322 -0.31 17.52 -18.03
CA ILE A 322 0.32 16.66 -19.04
C ILE A 322 -0.65 16.42 -20.18
N LEU A 323 -1.91 16.08 -19.84
CA LEU A 323 -2.97 15.86 -20.82
C LEU A 323 -3.26 17.11 -21.67
N GLY A 324 -3.12 18.31 -21.07
CA GLY A 324 -3.25 19.57 -21.79
C GLY A 324 -2.13 19.85 -22.80
N LYS A 325 -0.93 19.26 -22.63
CA LYS A 325 0.19 19.40 -23.58
C LYS A 325 0.00 18.50 -24.79
N THR A 326 -0.45 17.25 -24.60
CA THR A 326 -0.78 16.33 -25.69
C THR A 326 -1.90 16.89 -26.58
N ALA A 327 -2.98 17.40 -25.98
CA ALA A 327 -4.09 18.01 -26.73
C ALA A 327 -3.66 19.19 -27.63
N ARG A 328 -2.70 20.02 -27.17
CA ARG A 328 -2.18 21.15 -27.96
C ARG A 328 -1.25 20.72 -29.09
N LYS A 329 -0.50 19.62 -28.91
CA LYS A 329 0.37 19.05 -29.94
C LYS A 329 -0.45 18.50 -31.11
N GLU A 330 -1.60 17.89 -30.83
CA GLU A 330 -2.55 17.45 -31.86
C GLU A 330 -3.20 18.62 -32.61
N ALA A 331 -3.60 19.70 -31.90
CA ALA A 331 -4.23 20.87 -32.52
C ALA A 331 -3.29 21.69 -33.42
N GLY A 332 -1.97 21.62 -33.20
CA GLY A 332 -0.95 22.30 -34.02
C GLY A 332 -0.40 21.47 -35.18
N ALA A 333 -0.84 20.22 -35.35
CA ALA A 333 -0.38 19.29 -36.39
C ALA A 333 -1.42 19.09 -37.52
N GLY A 334 -2.45 19.94 -37.59
CA GLY A 334 -3.40 19.97 -38.72
C GLY A 334 -2.78 20.64 -39.97
N PRO A 335 -3.11 20.14 -41.19
CA PRO A 335 -2.42 20.48 -42.44
C PRO A 335 -2.48 21.95 -42.86
#